data_AF-A0A1Y1XYJ6-F1
#
_entry.id   AF-A0A1Y1XYJ6-F1
#
_cell.length_a   1.000
_cell.length_b   1.000
_cell.length_c   1.000
_cell.angle_alpha   90.00
_cell.angle_beta   90.00
_cell.angle_gamma   90.00
#
_symmetry.space_group_name_H-M   'P 1'
#
loop_
_entity.id
_entity.type
_entity.pdbx_description
1 polymer ?
#
loop_
_entity_poly.entity_id
_entity_poly.type
_entity_poly.pdbx_seq_one_letter_code
_entity_poly.pdbx_strand_id
1 'polypeptide(L)'
;MSSNEHVSINSSLELVTTVFSLPFIVSDAYVTYKMVRKDTRTIYKLNALQVTLLLINSLTLLLVHALSGGTCFYVFTIYNILSFLSVGVISSMAFIKAYLCMRAPRLLLYFFVAIQIVRAASIVQFFIEPGIQGNLLGGCLWDNPTVWVITLLGSEALGFIFFTTITVYFMSHQLRQKGSKIYNIFINDGLIFSVTISAVYIVATILQSLAIIQSSINLYLVWIACSKFATLQTHHSFKWNHRETSDFNSTIVISSPLDTDETKLTSKDYGIHMGSSRSSRSSNDSAKADFVILELDKVRLTPTK
;
A
#
# COMPACT_ATOMS: atom_id res chain seq x y z
N MET A 1 32.90 12.36 25.16
CA MET A 1 32.21 11.06 25.12
C MET A 1 32.92 10.19 24.11
N SER A 2 33.42 9.04 24.55
CA SER A 2 34.27 8.18 23.72
C SER A 2 33.42 7.41 22.70
N SER A 3 33.95 7.14 21.51
CA SER A 3 33.23 6.47 20.41
C SER A 3 32.58 5.14 20.83
N ASN A 4 33.09 4.49 21.87
CA ASN A 4 32.58 3.21 22.37
C ASN A 4 31.22 3.34 23.08
N GLU A 5 30.91 4.47 23.71
CA GLU A 5 29.60 4.67 24.36
C GLU A 5 28.48 4.83 23.32
N HIS A 6 28.72 5.61 22.26
CA HIS A 6 27.75 5.81 21.17
C HIS A 6 27.40 4.51 20.43
N VAL A 7 28.39 3.64 20.19
CA VAL A 7 28.17 2.34 19.54
C VAL A 7 27.32 1.39 20.40
N SER A 8 27.51 1.41 21.73
CA SER A 8 26.73 0.58 22.67
C SER A 8 25.26 1.05 22.79
N ILE A 9 25.02 2.36 22.74
CA ILE A 9 23.67 2.94 22.84
C ILE A 9 22.88 2.67 21.55
N ASN A 10 23.50 2.86 20.38
CA ASN A 10 22.81 2.67 19.09
C ASN A 10 22.43 1.21 18.83
N SER A 11 23.28 0.27 19.23
CA SER A 11 22.99 -1.16 19.10
C SER A 11 21.88 -1.64 20.03
N SER A 12 21.85 -1.13 21.26
CA SER A 12 20.75 -1.36 22.19
C SER A 12 19.43 -0.83 21.62
N LEU A 13 19.46 0.33 20.96
CA LEU A 13 18.29 0.94 20.35
C LEU A 13 17.76 0.13 19.15
N GLU A 14 18.61 -0.45 18.31
CA GLU A 14 18.20 -1.28 17.17
C GLU A 14 17.52 -2.59 17.62
N LEU A 15 18.10 -3.27 18.61
CA LEU A 15 17.52 -4.48 19.20
C LEU A 15 16.18 -4.17 19.87
N VAL A 16 16.12 -3.12 20.69
CA VAL A 16 14.88 -2.66 21.34
C VAL A 16 13.82 -2.35 20.27
N THR A 17 14.16 -1.59 19.24
CA THR A 17 13.24 -1.26 18.16
C THR A 17 12.70 -2.52 17.46
N THR A 18 13.57 -3.50 17.19
CA THR A 18 13.18 -4.76 16.54
C THR A 18 12.26 -5.59 17.43
N VAL A 19 12.61 -5.77 18.71
CA VAL A 19 11.82 -6.58 19.65
C VAL A 19 10.46 -5.95 19.93
N PHE A 20 10.40 -4.63 20.14
CA PHE A 20 9.14 -3.93 20.44
C PHE A 20 8.25 -3.77 19.20
N SER A 21 8.81 -3.74 17.98
CA SER A 21 8.02 -3.66 16.75
C SER A 21 7.43 -5.01 16.33
N LEU A 22 8.08 -6.12 16.67
CA LEU A 22 7.68 -7.46 16.22
C LEU A 22 6.22 -7.84 16.51
N PRO A 23 5.64 -7.59 17.71
CA PRO A 23 4.24 -7.87 17.97
C PRO A 23 3.28 -7.09 17.05
N PHE A 24 3.61 -5.84 16.73
CA PHE A 24 2.81 -5.03 15.81
C PHE A 24 2.89 -5.57 14.38
N ILE A 25 4.08 -5.98 13.94
CA ILE A 25 4.31 -6.54 12.61
C ILE A 25 3.56 -7.88 12.44
N VAL A 26 3.60 -8.74 13.46
CA VAL A 26 2.85 -10.01 13.47
C VAL A 26 1.34 -9.76 13.44
N SER A 27 0.85 -8.80 14.22
CA SER A 27 -0.56 -8.39 14.19
C SER A 27 -0.97 -7.88 12.81
N ASP A 28 -0.15 -7.05 12.17
CA ASP A 28 -0.42 -6.51 10.83
C ASP A 28 -0.39 -7.61 9.76
N ALA A 29 0.52 -8.58 9.89
CA ALA A 29 0.57 -9.74 9.01
C ALA A 29 -0.74 -10.54 9.12
N TYR A 30 -1.15 -10.85 10.36
CA TYR A 30 -2.40 -11.57 10.62
C TYR A 30 -3.62 -10.86 10.02
N VAL A 31 -3.78 -9.56 10.25
CA VAL A 31 -4.89 -8.76 9.70
C VAL A 31 -4.85 -8.78 8.18
N THR A 32 -3.68 -8.63 7.59
CA THR A 32 -3.54 -8.57 6.12
C THR A 32 -3.82 -9.90 5.45
N TYR A 33 -3.34 -11.02 5.99
CA TYR A 33 -3.70 -12.35 5.48
C TYR A 33 -5.20 -12.64 5.61
N LYS A 34 -5.84 -12.16 6.69
CA LYS A 34 -7.30 -12.25 6.84
C LYS A 34 -8.04 -11.46 5.76
N MET A 35 -7.53 -10.29 5.36
CA MET A 35 -8.10 -9.51 4.25
C MET A 35 -7.96 -10.24 2.91
N VAL A 36 -6.75 -10.73 2.59
CA VAL A 36 -6.49 -11.45 1.33
C VAL A 36 -7.32 -12.72 1.19
N ARG A 37 -7.57 -13.44 2.30
CA ARG A 37 -8.42 -14.63 2.28
C ARG A 37 -9.89 -14.31 1.97
N LYS A 38 -10.36 -13.12 2.33
CA LYS A 38 -11.75 -12.70 2.14
C LYS A 38 -11.97 -11.95 0.82
N ASP A 39 -10.98 -11.20 0.34
CA ASP A 39 -11.07 -10.40 -0.87
C ASP A 39 -9.80 -10.54 -1.72
N THR A 40 -9.98 -10.85 -3.00
CA THR A 40 -8.90 -11.14 -3.96
C THR A 40 -8.29 -9.91 -4.63
N ARG A 41 -8.75 -8.69 -4.31
CA ARG A 41 -8.23 -7.44 -4.88
C ARG A 41 -6.70 -7.32 -4.73
N THR A 42 -6.06 -6.83 -5.78
CA THR A 42 -4.59 -6.73 -5.87
C THR A 42 -3.97 -5.90 -4.74
N ILE A 43 -4.65 -4.82 -4.29
CA ILE A 43 -4.14 -3.95 -3.21
C ILE A 43 -3.93 -4.73 -1.90
N TYR A 44 -4.80 -5.68 -1.56
CA TYR A 44 -4.62 -6.47 -0.34
C TYR A 44 -3.46 -7.45 -0.46
N LYS A 45 -3.25 -8.03 -1.65
CA LYS A 45 -2.09 -8.90 -1.94
C LYS A 45 -0.78 -8.13 -1.89
N LEU A 46 -0.76 -6.89 -2.40
CA LEU A 46 0.38 -5.99 -2.30
C LEU A 46 0.68 -5.65 -0.84
N ASN A 47 -0.33 -5.31 -0.03
CA ASN A 47 -0.12 -5.10 1.40
C ASN A 47 0.41 -6.36 2.10
N ALA A 48 -0.10 -7.55 1.74
CA ALA A 48 0.38 -8.81 2.32
C ALA A 48 1.86 -9.03 1.99
N LEU A 49 2.26 -8.82 0.73
CA LEU A 49 3.64 -8.91 0.32
C LEU A 49 4.53 -7.94 1.10
N GLN A 50 4.12 -6.68 1.21
CA GLN A 50 4.82 -5.64 1.95
C GLN A 50 5.05 -6.03 3.41
N VAL A 51 4.00 -6.44 4.12
CA VAL A 51 4.10 -6.83 5.54
C VAL A 51 4.92 -8.11 5.72
N THR A 52 4.82 -9.05 4.78
CA THR A 52 5.63 -10.28 4.79
C THR A 52 7.12 -9.98 4.66
N LEU A 53 7.49 -9.05 3.76
CA LEU A 53 8.89 -8.62 3.60
C LEU A 53 9.44 -7.99 4.89
N LEU A 54 8.63 -7.16 5.57
CA LEU A 54 9.01 -6.56 6.86
C LEU A 54 9.14 -7.63 7.97
N LEU A 55 8.23 -8.61 8.00
CA LEU A 55 8.28 -9.72 8.96
C LEU A 55 9.54 -10.58 8.76
N ILE A 56 9.85 -10.95 7.52
CA ILE A 56 11.07 -11.71 7.18
C ILE A 56 12.31 -10.93 7.63
N ASN A 57 12.36 -9.62 7.36
CA ASN A 57 13.48 -8.78 7.79
C ASN A 57 13.63 -8.75 9.32
N SER A 58 12.52 -8.56 10.05
CA SER A 58 12.54 -8.48 11.52
C SER A 58 12.97 -9.80 12.16
N LEU A 59 12.51 -10.93 11.61
CA LEU A 59 12.94 -12.26 12.04
C LEU A 59 14.43 -12.49 11.73
N THR A 60 14.91 -12.05 10.57
CA THR A 60 16.32 -12.17 10.17
C THR A 60 17.22 -11.38 11.13
N LEU A 61 16.86 -10.14 11.44
CA LEU A 61 17.59 -9.30 12.41
C LEU A 61 17.62 -9.94 13.80
N LEU A 62 16.50 -10.49 14.27
CA LEU A 62 16.42 -11.16 15.56
C LEU A 62 17.25 -12.44 15.61
N LEU A 63 17.20 -13.26 14.55
CA LEU A 63 17.98 -14.50 14.46
C LEU A 63 19.49 -14.22 14.46
N VAL A 64 19.94 -13.16 13.79
CA VAL A 64 21.37 -12.80 13.80
C VAL A 64 21.82 -12.37 15.19
N HIS A 65 21.02 -11.54 15.87
CA HIS A 65 21.31 -11.16 17.26
C HIS A 65 21.34 -12.38 18.19
N ALA A 66 20.44 -13.35 17.99
CA ALA A 66 20.35 -14.54 18.84
C ALA A 66 21.46 -15.57 18.58
N LEU A 67 21.92 -15.71 17.34
CA LEU A 67 22.87 -16.77 16.95
C LEU A 67 24.32 -16.29 16.90
N SER A 68 24.60 -14.98 16.97
CA SER A 68 25.95 -14.37 17.00
C SER A 68 26.92 -14.84 15.90
N GLY A 69 26.42 -15.49 14.85
CA GLY A 69 27.23 -16.14 13.79
C GLY A 69 26.98 -15.60 12.39
N GLY A 70 26.09 -14.61 12.22
CA GLY A 70 25.79 -14.01 10.92
C GLY A 70 26.84 -12.98 10.49
N THR A 71 27.23 -12.96 9.22
CA THR A 71 28.07 -11.88 8.69
C THR A 71 27.24 -10.60 8.57
N CYS A 72 27.74 -9.48 9.10
CA CYS A 72 27.00 -8.22 9.04
C CYS A 72 26.73 -7.71 7.62
N PHE A 73 27.59 -8.12 6.68
CA PHE A 73 27.34 -7.90 5.26
C PHE A 73 26.06 -8.60 4.78
N TYR A 74 25.80 -9.84 5.19
CA TYR A 74 24.59 -10.57 4.82
C TYR A 74 23.32 -9.90 5.36
N VAL A 75 23.35 -9.46 6.62
CA VAL A 75 22.24 -8.72 7.24
C VAL A 75 21.96 -7.42 6.49
N PHE A 76 23.02 -6.66 6.21
CA PHE A 76 22.96 -5.43 5.44
C PHE A 76 22.36 -5.68 4.04
N THR A 77 22.81 -6.72 3.32
CA THR A 77 22.30 -7.05 1.99
C THR A 77 20.82 -7.40 2.02
N ILE A 78 20.41 -8.29 2.94
CA ILE A 78 19.00 -8.70 3.06
C ILE A 78 18.13 -7.51 3.42
N TYR A 79 18.55 -6.70 4.39
CA TYR A 79 17.82 -5.52 4.79
C TYR A 79 17.54 -4.59 3.61
N ASN A 80 18.58 -4.24 2.85
CA ASN A 80 18.43 -3.31 1.73
C ASN A 80 17.57 -3.90 0.60
N ILE A 81 17.68 -5.20 0.29
CA ILE A 81 16.86 -5.85 -0.74
C ILE A 81 15.38 -5.91 -0.30
N LEU A 82 15.11 -6.37 0.93
CA LEU A 82 13.74 -6.48 1.44
C LEU A 82 13.08 -5.11 1.60
N SER A 83 13.83 -4.13 2.09
CA SER A 83 13.37 -2.75 2.20
C SER A 83 13.09 -2.14 0.83
N PHE A 84 13.98 -2.32 -0.17
CA PHE A 84 13.75 -1.86 -1.54
C PHE A 84 12.43 -2.37 -2.11
N LEU A 85 12.22 -3.69 -2.03
CA LEU A 85 11.00 -4.33 -2.52
C LEU A 85 9.77 -3.88 -1.73
N SER A 86 9.85 -3.86 -0.40
CA SER A 86 8.72 -3.50 0.45
C SER A 86 8.28 -2.06 0.25
N VAL A 87 9.21 -1.10 0.30
CA VAL A 87 8.90 0.31 0.05
C VAL A 87 8.46 0.49 -1.42
N GLY A 88 8.88 -0.41 -2.32
CA GLY A 88 8.50 -0.40 -3.75
C GLY A 88 7.05 -0.75 -3.92
N VAL A 89 6.60 -1.75 -3.17
CA VAL A 89 5.20 -2.13 -3.07
C VAL A 89 4.35 -1.00 -2.47
N ILE A 90 4.80 -0.31 -1.41
CA ILE A 90 4.07 0.84 -0.83
C ILE A 90 3.92 1.96 -1.86
N SER A 91 5.02 2.35 -2.52
CA SER A 91 5.01 3.37 -3.57
C SER A 91 4.12 2.96 -4.75
N SER A 92 4.14 1.68 -5.14
CA SER A 92 3.28 1.13 -6.18
C SER A 92 1.79 1.20 -5.82
N MET A 93 1.43 0.96 -4.56
CA MET A 93 0.05 1.13 -4.09
C MET A 93 -0.43 2.59 -4.21
N ALA A 94 0.43 3.56 -3.88
CA ALA A 94 0.12 4.98 -4.07
C ALA A 94 0.01 5.36 -5.56
N PHE A 95 0.92 4.86 -6.40
CA PHE A 95 0.87 5.03 -7.84
C PHE A 95 -0.41 4.45 -8.46
N ILE A 96 -0.80 3.22 -8.10
CA ILE A 96 -2.04 2.59 -8.61
C ILE A 96 -3.26 3.44 -8.27
N LYS A 97 -3.34 4.02 -7.06
CA LYS A 97 -4.43 4.90 -6.67
C LYS A 97 -4.48 6.16 -7.52
N ALA A 98 -3.34 6.83 -7.69
CA ALA A 98 -3.26 8.03 -8.54
C ALA A 98 -3.60 7.70 -10.00
N TYR A 99 -3.12 6.55 -10.51
CA TYR A 99 -3.36 6.08 -11.86
C TYR A 99 -4.85 5.87 -12.14
N LEU A 100 -5.56 5.21 -11.21
CA LEU A 100 -7.00 4.96 -11.35
C LEU A 100 -7.84 6.25 -11.31
N CYS A 101 -7.35 7.31 -10.68
CA CYS A 101 -8.05 8.60 -10.63
C CYS A 101 -7.79 9.46 -11.88
N MET A 102 -6.67 9.26 -12.57
CA MET A 102 -6.25 10.07 -13.72
C MET A 102 -6.78 9.56 -15.06
N ARG A 103 -7.20 10.50 -15.91
CA ARG A 103 -7.61 10.22 -17.30
C ARG A 103 -6.41 10.11 -18.28
N ALA A 104 -5.25 10.67 -17.93
CA ALA A 104 -4.05 10.73 -18.77
C ALA A 104 -2.83 10.10 -18.05
N PRO A 105 -2.59 8.79 -18.19
CA PRO A 105 -1.69 8.04 -17.31
C PRO A 105 -0.19 8.15 -17.59
N ARG A 106 0.23 8.70 -18.74
CA ARG A 106 1.63 8.60 -19.22
C ARG A 106 2.62 9.41 -18.37
N LEU A 107 2.28 10.64 -18.02
CA LEU A 107 3.15 11.50 -17.20
C LEU A 107 3.35 10.94 -15.80
N LEU A 108 2.29 10.37 -15.22
CA LEU A 108 2.34 9.70 -13.92
C LEU A 108 3.29 8.50 -13.94
N LEU A 109 3.25 7.70 -15.03
CA LEU A 109 4.13 6.56 -15.21
C LEU A 109 5.61 6.99 -15.32
N TYR A 110 5.92 8.02 -16.12
CA TYR A 110 7.29 8.52 -16.22
C TYR A 110 7.83 9.02 -14.89
N PHE A 111 7.01 9.74 -14.13
CA PHE A 111 7.40 10.21 -12.80
C PHE A 111 7.63 9.04 -11.83
N PHE A 112 6.77 8.02 -11.84
CA PHE A 112 6.96 6.82 -11.04
C PHE A 112 8.27 6.09 -11.39
N VAL A 113 8.54 5.89 -12.69
CA VAL A 113 9.78 5.26 -13.16
C VAL A 113 11.00 6.07 -12.73
N ALA A 114 10.96 7.40 -12.87
CA ALA A 114 12.06 8.27 -12.42
C ALA A 114 12.35 8.11 -10.92
N ILE A 115 11.32 8.05 -10.07
CA ILE A 115 11.50 7.80 -8.62
C ILE A 115 12.12 6.42 -8.36
N GLN A 116 11.67 5.37 -9.06
CA GLN A 116 12.25 4.03 -8.89
C GLN A 116 13.72 3.97 -9.32
N ILE A 117 14.11 4.73 -10.36
CA ILE A 117 15.51 4.85 -10.78
C ILE A 117 16.34 5.55 -9.70
N VAL A 118 15.86 6.68 -9.16
CA VAL A 118 16.57 7.40 -8.08
C VAL A 118 16.74 6.50 -6.86
N ARG A 119 15.69 5.76 -6.47
CA ARG A 119 15.77 4.79 -5.39
C ARG A 119 16.81 3.70 -5.65
N ALA A 120 16.77 3.09 -6.83
CA ALA A 120 17.73 2.05 -7.21
C ALA A 120 19.17 2.58 -7.15
N ALA A 121 19.39 3.80 -7.65
CA ALA A 121 20.69 4.46 -7.58
C ALA A 121 21.15 4.68 -6.13
N SER A 122 20.29 5.20 -5.25
CA SER A 122 20.61 5.35 -3.81
C SER A 122 21.00 4.03 -3.16
N ILE A 123 20.29 2.94 -3.44
CA ILE A 123 20.60 1.63 -2.84
C ILE A 123 21.90 1.06 -3.39
N VAL A 124 22.16 1.18 -4.70
CA VAL A 124 23.43 0.74 -5.29
C VAL A 124 24.60 1.46 -4.61
N GLN A 125 24.45 2.75 -4.32
CA GLN A 125 25.47 3.55 -3.64
C GLN A 125 25.75 3.06 -2.21
N PHE A 126 24.74 2.56 -1.49
CA PHE A 126 24.94 1.92 -0.20
C PHE A 126 25.84 0.67 -0.29
N PHE A 127 25.86 -0.04 -1.43
CA PHE A 127 26.74 -1.19 -1.65
C PHE A 127 28.16 -0.82 -2.11
N ILE A 128 28.35 0.36 -2.70
CA ILE A 128 29.67 0.82 -3.16
C ILE A 128 30.52 1.31 -1.97
N GLU A 129 29.90 2.03 -1.04
CA GLU A 129 30.54 2.54 0.17
C GLU A 129 29.86 1.97 1.43
N PRO A 130 29.96 0.64 1.68
CA PRO A 130 29.27 0.03 2.78
C PRO A 130 29.95 0.37 4.11
N GLY A 131 29.36 1.26 4.90
CA GLY A 131 29.82 1.59 6.25
C GLY A 131 29.44 0.54 7.29
N ILE A 132 29.73 -0.75 7.04
CA ILE A 132 29.30 -1.88 7.87
C ILE A 132 30.30 -2.14 8.99
N GLN A 133 29.82 -2.21 10.22
CA GLN A 133 30.60 -2.51 11.41
C GLN A 133 29.89 -3.58 12.27
N GLY A 134 30.64 -4.60 12.68
CA GLY A 134 30.17 -5.55 13.68
C GLY A 134 30.22 -4.91 15.07
N ASN A 135 29.18 -5.15 15.88
CA ASN A 135 29.11 -4.66 17.25
C ASN A 135 29.57 -5.72 18.28
N LEU A 136 30.09 -5.26 19.41
CA LEU A 136 30.53 -6.07 20.55
C LEU A 136 29.42 -6.93 21.18
N LEU A 137 28.14 -6.55 21.01
CA LEU A 137 26.97 -7.33 21.47
C LEU A 137 26.45 -8.34 20.43
N GLY A 138 27.22 -8.63 19.37
CA GLY A 138 26.83 -9.54 18.29
C GLY A 138 25.81 -8.95 17.29
N GLY A 139 25.50 -7.66 17.41
CA GLY A 139 24.66 -6.91 16.46
C GLY A 139 25.46 -6.39 15.26
N CYS A 140 24.74 -5.93 14.23
CA CYS A 140 25.33 -5.37 13.02
C CYS A 140 24.90 -3.93 12.86
N LEU A 141 25.86 -3.01 12.87
CA LEU A 141 25.62 -1.60 12.62
C LEU A 141 26.10 -1.28 11.22
N TRP A 142 25.36 -0.44 10.51
CA TRP A 142 25.87 0.16 9.29
C TRP A 142 25.51 1.64 9.25
N ASP A 143 26.41 2.43 8.68
CA ASP A 143 26.16 3.82 8.38
C ASP A 143 26.22 4.01 6.87
N ASN A 144 25.14 4.55 6.32
CA ASN A 144 25.00 4.80 4.90
C ASN A 144 25.40 6.25 4.63
N PRO A 145 26.03 6.58 3.50
CA PRO A 145 26.41 7.95 3.20
C PRO A 145 25.18 8.88 3.25
N THR A 146 25.24 9.90 4.12
CA THR A 146 24.12 10.78 4.46
C THR A 146 23.44 11.38 3.23
N VAL A 147 24.22 11.77 2.23
CA VAL A 147 23.70 12.34 0.97
C VAL A 147 22.74 11.35 0.29
N TRP A 148 23.13 10.09 0.14
CA TRP A 148 22.31 9.08 -0.52
C TRP A 148 21.07 8.68 0.29
N VAL A 149 21.16 8.72 1.64
CA VAL A 149 20.01 8.51 2.54
C VAL A 149 19.02 9.66 2.40
N ILE A 150 19.48 10.91 2.37
CA ILE A 150 18.64 12.09 2.16
C ILE A 150 18.01 12.05 0.76
N THR A 151 18.76 11.70 -0.28
CA THR A 151 18.24 11.53 -1.64
C THR A 151 17.14 10.45 -1.67
N LEU A 152 17.35 9.33 -1.01
CA LEU A 152 16.37 8.25 -0.91
C LEU A 152 15.08 8.75 -0.23
N LEU A 153 15.19 9.25 1.01
CA LEU A 153 14.03 9.71 1.80
C LEU A 153 13.30 10.87 1.12
N GLY A 154 14.04 11.83 0.55
CA GLY A 154 13.49 12.98 -0.17
C GLY A 154 12.77 12.58 -1.45
N SER A 155 13.32 11.64 -2.22
CA SER A 155 12.67 11.13 -3.44
C SER A 155 11.36 10.40 -3.13
N GLU A 156 11.31 9.62 -2.05
CA GLU A 156 10.07 9.00 -1.57
C GLU A 156 9.06 10.05 -1.11
N ALA A 157 9.48 11.03 -0.31
CA ALA A 157 8.62 12.12 0.13
C ALA A 157 7.97 12.83 -1.07
N LEU A 158 8.78 13.23 -2.06
CA LEU A 158 8.30 13.87 -3.28
C LEU A 158 7.31 12.98 -4.03
N GLY A 159 7.61 11.67 -4.13
CA GLY A 159 6.72 10.69 -4.74
C GLY A 159 5.35 10.62 -4.08
N PHE A 160 5.32 10.42 -2.76
CA PHE A 160 4.07 10.34 -2.00
C PHE A 160 3.29 11.65 -2.04
N ILE A 161 3.95 12.81 -1.90
CA ILE A 161 3.30 14.13 -2.00
C ILE A 161 2.65 14.28 -3.38
N PHE A 162 3.37 13.97 -4.45
CA PHE A 162 2.86 14.09 -5.81
C PHE A 162 1.68 13.16 -6.08
N PHE A 163 1.81 11.87 -5.77
CA PHE A 163 0.72 10.90 -5.97
C PHE A 163 -0.50 11.21 -5.12
N THR A 164 -0.30 11.65 -3.88
CA THR A 164 -1.38 12.08 -3.00
C THR A 164 -2.08 13.28 -3.61
N THR A 165 -1.35 14.35 -3.94
CA THR A 165 -1.90 15.58 -4.53
C THR A 165 -2.73 15.31 -5.77
N ILE A 166 -2.24 14.47 -6.68
CA ILE A 166 -2.98 14.05 -7.88
C ILE A 166 -4.27 13.33 -7.49
N THR A 167 -4.19 12.37 -6.58
CA THR A 167 -5.35 11.61 -6.12
C THR A 167 -6.41 12.54 -5.54
N VAL A 168 -6.01 13.48 -4.65
CA VAL A 168 -6.92 14.48 -4.07
C VAL A 168 -7.53 15.37 -5.14
N TYR A 169 -6.71 15.89 -6.06
CA TYR A 169 -7.17 16.80 -7.10
C TYR A 169 -8.23 16.16 -7.99
N PHE A 170 -7.96 14.97 -8.54
CA PHE A 170 -8.90 14.30 -9.42
C PHE A 170 -10.14 13.77 -8.67
N MET A 171 -9.99 13.25 -7.45
CA MET A 171 -11.14 12.82 -6.67
C MET A 171 -12.04 14.00 -6.26
N SER A 172 -11.47 15.13 -5.84
CA SER A 172 -12.25 16.33 -5.49
C SER A 172 -12.99 16.92 -6.69
N HIS A 173 -12.37 16.87 -7.87
CA HIS A 173 -13.02 17.28 -9.11
C HIS A 173 -14.19 16.35 -9.49
N GLN A 174 -14.00 15.03 -9.37
CA GLN A 174 -15.08 14.06 -9.60
C GLN A 174 -16.22 14.18 -8.59
N LEU A 175 -15.89 14.47 -7.32
CA LEU A 175 -16.86 14.76 -6.26
C LEU A 175 -17.78 15.93 -6.61
N ARG A 176 -17.20 17.05 -7.03
CA ARG A 176 -17.94 18.25 -7.41
C ARG A 176 -18.90 17.99 -8.57
N GLN A 177 -18.54 17.07 -9.47
CA GLN A 177 -19.37 16.72 -10.63
C GLN A 177 -20.48 15.71 -10.32
N LYS A 178 -20.25 14.76 -9.40
CA LYS A 178 -21.16 13.62 -9.17
C LYS A 178 -21.89 13.64 -7.82
N GLY A 179 -21.57 14.56 -6.91
CA GLY A 179 -22.35 14.83 -5.70
C GLY A 179 -22.48 13.68 -4.68
N SER A 180 -21.68 12.62 -4.79
CA SER A 180 -21.83 11.44 -3.92
C SER A 180 -21.09 11.59 -2.59
N LYS A 181 -21.81 11.42 -1.47
CA LYS A 181 -21.30 11.47 -0.08
C LYS A 181 -20.22 10.41 0.20
N ILE A 182 -20.26 9.28 -0.51
CA ILE A 182 -19.32 8.15 -0.36
C ILE A 182 -17.90 8.56 -0.72
N TYR A 183 -17.73 9.38 -1.76
CA TYR A 183 -16.42 9.89 -2.16
C TYR A 183 -15.84 10.88 -1.14
N ASN A 184 -16.66 11.60 -0.37
CA ASN A 184 -16.18 12.57 0.62
C ASN A 184 -15.56 11.86 1.84
N ILE A 185 -16.11 10.70 2.23
CA ILE A 185 -15.57 9.83 3.27
C ILE A 185 -14.34 9.06 2.74
N PHE A 186 -14.40 8.57 1.50
CA PHE A 186 -13.27 7.89 0.85
C PHE A 186 -12.04 8.80 0.69
N ILE A 187 -12.27 10.08 0.37
CA ILE A 187 -11.21 11.10 0.35
C ILE A 187 -10.68 11.34 1.76
N ASN A 188 -11.51 11.65 2.75
CA ASN A 188 -11.00 12.02 4.08
C ASN A 188 -10.21 10.90 4.76
N ASP A 189 -10.69 9.66 4.72
CA ASP A 189 -10.03 8.56 5.44
C ASP A 189 -8.90 7.91 4.64
N GLY A 190 -8.96 7.92 3.31
CA GLY A 190 -7.87 7.41 2.47
C GLY A 190 -6.67 8.36 2.41
N LEU A 191 -6.93 9.68 2.40
CA LEU A 191 -5.95 10.75 2.24
C LEU A 191 -5.13 10.96 3.51
N ILE A 192 -5.75 10.86 4.69
CA ILE A 192 -5.05 11.06 5.96
C ILE A 192 -3.83 10.15 6.06
N PHE A 193 -3.96 8.87 5.70
CA PHE A 193 -2.84 7.92 5.73
C PHE A 193 -1.73 8.26 4.73
N SER A 194 -2.08 8.69 3.51
CA SER A 194 -1.06 9.07 2.51
C SER A 194 -0.33 10.36 2.90
N VAL A 195 -1.02 11.31 3.51
CA VAL A 195 -0.41 12.52 4.09
C VAL A 195 0.49 12.16 5.27
N THR A 196 0.06 11.25 6.16
CA THR A 196 0.89 10.79 7.28
C THR A 196 2.16 10.10 6.78
N ILE A 197 2.08 9.22 5.78
CA ILE A 197 3.28 8.60 5.16
C ILE A 197 4.23 9.68 4.62
N SER A 198 3.69 10.70 3.94
CA SER A 198 4.48 11.83 3.44
C SER A 198 5.18 12.57 4.58
N ALA A 199 4.46 12.86 5.68
CA ALA A 199 5.00 13.51 6.86
C ALA A 199 6.11 12.69 7.52
N VAL A 200 5.96 11.36 7.60
CA VAL A 200 7.02 10.46 8.12
C VAL A 200 8.30 10.59 7.31
N TYR A 201 8.24 10.60 5.98
CA TYR A 201 9.43 10.78 5.14
C TYR A 201 10.05 12.18 5.31
N ILE A 202 9.24 13.25 5.41
CA ILE A 202 9.75 14.60 5.65
C ILE A 202 10.49 14.67 6.99
N VAL A 203 9.86 14.20 8.06
CA VAL A 203 10.45 14.20 9.41
C VAL A 203 11.76 13.39 9.41
N ALA A 204 11.78 12.22 8.79
CA ALA A 204 12.99 11.40 8.70
C ALA A 204 14.10 12.07 7.88
N THR A 205 13.74 12.79 6.81
CA THR A 205 14.71 13.57 6.01
C THR A 205 15.32 14.69 6.84
N ILE A 206 14.51 15.37 7.66
CA ILE A 206 14.99 16.43 8.59
C ILE A 206 15.90 15.81 9.65
N LEU A 207 15.48 14.71 10.29
CA LEU A 207 16.28 14.01 11.31
C LEU A 207 17.62 13.54 10.74
N GLN A 208 17.64 13.05 9.50
CA GLN A 208 18.86 12.67 8.80
C GLN A 208 19.74 13.89 8.49
N SER A 209 19.16 14.98 8.00
CA SER A 209 19.88 16.21 7.66
C SER A 209 20.56 16.85 8.88
N LEU A 210 19.92 16.72 10.05
CA LEU A 210 20.46 17.21 11.32
C LEU A 210 21.42 16.21 11.98
N ALA A 211 21.66 15.04 11.37
CA ALA A 211 22.49 13.96 11.91
C ALA A 211 22.13 13.55 13.36
N ILE A 212 20.84 13.62 13.72
CA ILE A 212 20.37 13.33 15.09
C ILE A 212 20.32 11.82 15.34
N ILE A 213 19.95 11.04 14.32
CA ILE A 213 19.74 9.60 14.40
C ILE A 213 20.63 8.91 13.37
N GLN A 214 21.19 7.77 13.73
CA GLN A 214 21.94 6.92 12.81
C GLN A 214 21.08 6.48 11.62
N SER A 215 21.69 6.45 10.43
CA SER A 215 21.04 6.17 9.15
C SER A 215 20.26 4.84 9.13
N SER A 216 20.83 3.77 9.67
CA SER A 216 20.18 2.44 9.73
C SER A 216 18.89 2.47 10.54
N ILE A 217 18.95 3.05 11.75
CA ILE A 217 17.82 3.17 12.67
C ILE A 217 16.73 4.06 12.07
N ASN A 218 17.11 5.21 11.50
CA ASN A 218 16.18 6.14 10.87
C ASN A 218 15.43 5.46 9.71
N LEU A 219 16.15 4.80 8.80
CA LEU A 219 15.56 4.08 7.67
C LEU A 219 14.63 2.93 8.14
N TYR A 220 15.01 2.21 9.19
CA TYR A 220 14.21 1.10 9.70
C TYR A 220 12.91 1.58 10.36
N LEU A 221 12.98 2.63 11.18
CA LEU A 221 11.81 3.25 11.81
C LEU A 221 10.83 3.80 10.76
N VAL A 222 11.34 4.47 9.72
CA VAL A 222 10.53 4.94 8.58
C VAL A 222 9.84 3.77 7.91
N TRP A 223 10.55 2.68 7.64
CA TRP A 223 9.96 1.52 6.99
C TRP A 223 8.84 0.90 7.84
N ILE A 224 9.04 0.71 9.14
CA ILE A 224 8.00 0.20 10.06
C ILE A 224 6.79 1.14 10.09
N ALA A 225 7.01 2.45 10.24
CA ALA A 225 5.94 3.44 10.29
C ALA A 225 5.13 3.45 8.98
N CYS A 226 5.80 3.52 7.82
CA CYS A 226 5.14 3.50 6.51
C CYS A 226 4.37 2.19 6.27
N SER A 227 4.94 1.04 6.65
CA SER A 227 4.26 -0.26 6.63
C SER A 227 2.97 -0.26 7.45
N LYS A 228 3.04 0.30 8.66
CA LYS A 228 1.89 0.40 9.56
C LYS A 228 0.77 1.24 8.96
N PHE A 229 1.10 2.43 8.46
CA PHE A 229 0.11 3.32 7.86
C PHE A 229 -0.48 2.74 6.56
N ALA A 230 0.33 2.06 5.74
CA ALA A 230 -0.17 1.35 4.55
C ALA A 230 -1.16 0.24 4.94
N THR A 231 -0.85 -0.53 5.98
CA THR A 231 -1.74 -1.59 6.48
C THR A 231 -3.03 -1.02 7.09
N LEU A 232 -2.95 0.06 7.85
CA LEU A 232 -4.13 0.74 8.39
C LEU A 232 -5.03 1.28 7.28
N GLN A 233 -4.43 1.88 6.25
CA GLN A 233 -5.15 2.38 5.08
C GLN A 233 -5.89 1.25 4.36
N THR A 234 -5.22 0.12 4.09
CA THR A 234 -5.83 -1.02 3.40
C THR A 234 -6.89 -1.72 4.26
N HIS A 235 -6.67 -1.84 5.57
CA HIS A 235 -7.65 -2.35 6.51
C HIS A 235 -8.90 -1.49 6.62
N HIS A 236 -8.74 -0.17 6.62
CA HIS A 236 -9.87 0.76 6.60
C HIS A 236 -10.68 0.60 5.30
N SER A 237 -10.01 0.58 4.14
CA SER A 237 -10.67 0.33 2.86
C SER A 237 -11.38 -1.03 2.81
N PHE A 238 -10.80 -2.07 3.41
CA PHE A 238 -11.42 -3.40 3.51
C PHE A 238 -12.72 -3.37 4.33
N LYS A 239 -12.69 -2.77 5.52
CA LYS A 239 -13.87 -2.63 6.38
C LYS A 239 -14.99 -1.86 5.70
N TRP A 240 -14.65 -0.80 4.97
CA TRP A 240 -15.63 0.00 4.24
C TRP A 240 -16.36 -0.83 3.17
N ASN A 241 -15.61 -1.48 2.27
CA ASN A 241 -16.20 -2.29 1.20
C ASN A 241 -17.14 -3.39 1.74
N HIS A 242 -16.77 -4.01 2.86
CA HIS A 242 -17.57 -5.09 3.46
C HIS A 242 -18.76 -4.59 4.29
N ARG A 243 -18.76 -3.33 4.75
CA ARG A 243 -19.94 -2.71 5.39
C ARG A 243 -21.00 -2.37 4.35
N GLU A 244 -20.61 -1.71 3.26
CA GLU A 244 -21.56 -1.36 2.17
C GLU A 244 -22.20 -2.60 1.54
N THR A 245 -21.42 -3.69 1.34
CA THR A 245 -21.98 -4.94 0.79
C THR A 245 -23.01 -5.58 1.75
N SER A 246 -22.84 -5.41 3.06
CA SER A 246 -23.79 -5.92 4.06
C SER A 246 -25.08 -5.09 4.11
N ASP A 247 -24.96 -3.76 4.01
CA ASP A 247 -26.11 -2.84 4.06
C ASP A 247 -26.91 -2.83 2.73
N PHE A 248 -26.26 -3.09 1.60
CA PHE A 248 -26.95 -3.24 0.32
C PHE A 248 -27.76 -4.55 0.25
N ASN A 249 -27.23 -5.64 0.79
CA ASN A 249 -27.93 -6.93 0.83
C ASN A 249 -29.13 -6.92 1.79
N SER A 250 -29.07 -6.20 2.92
CA SER A 250 -30.23 -6.06 3.80
C SER A 250 -31.36 -5.24 3.18
N THR A 251 -31.03 -4.30 2.28
CA THR A 251 -32.03 -3.47 1.59
C THR A 251 -32.72 -4.24 0.44
N ILE A 252 -32.04 -5.18 -0.22
CA ILE A 252 -32.64 -6.04 -1.26
C ILE A 252 -33.55 -7.12 -0.66
N VAL A 253 -33.27 -7.58 0.57
CA VAL A 253 -34.11 -8.60 1.24
C VAL A 253 -35.43 -8.01 1.75
N ILE A 254 -35.57 -6.69 1.86
CA ILE A 254 -36.83 -6.03 2.27
C ILE A 254 -37.75 -5.72 1.06
N SER A 255 -37.31 -5.96 -0.18
CA SER A 255 -38.11 -5.74 -1.39
C SER A 255 -38.54 -7.01 -2.13
N SER A 256 -38.61 -8.17 -1.46
CA SER A 256 -39.41 -9.29 -1.96
C SER A 256 -40.89 -9.07 -1.56
N PRO A 257 -41.84 -8.91 -2.49
CA PRO A 257 -43.25 -8.93 -2.13
C PRO A 257 -43.56 -10.33 -1.63
N LEU A 258 -44.06 -10.41 -0.40
CA LEU A 258 -44.58 -11.62 0.19
C LEU A 258 -45.88 -11.97 -0.56
N ASP A 259 -45.80 -12.89 -1.51
CA ASP A 259 -46.96 -13.58 -2.08
C ASP A 259 -47.46 -14.60 -1.05
N THR A 260 -48.70 -14.41 -0.57
CA THR A 260 -49.73 -15.42 -0.23
C THR A 260 -50.90 -14.66 0.45
N ASP A 261 -52.17 -14.80 0.11
CA ASP A 261 -52.86 -15.72 -0.81
C ASP A 261 -54.31 -15.23 -1.04
N GLU A 262 -55.01 -15.88 -1.98
CA GLU A 262 -56.47 -15.98 -2.18
C GLU A 262 -57.22 -15.12 -3.24
N THR A 263 -57.39 -15.79 -4.39
CA THR A 263 -58.65 -15.94 -5.17
C THR A 263 -59.17 -14.80 -6.04
N LYS A 264 -58.99 -14.94 -7.37
CA LYS A 264 -60.11 -15.16 -8.33
C LYS A 264 -59.61 -15.32 -9.77
N LEU A 265 -60.11 -16.38 -10.42
CA LEU A 265 -60.08 -16.66 -11.86
C LEU A 265 -60.55 -15.46 -12.71
N THR A 266 -59.88 -15.19 -13.84
CA THR A 266 -60.43 -15.34 -15.21
C THR A 266 -59.40 -15.04 -16.32
N SER A 267 -59.07 -16.09 -17.10
CA SER A 267 -59.04 -16.23 -18.57
C SER A 267 -58.90 -15.01 -19.52
N LYS A 268 -58.08 -15.24 -20.58
CA LYS A 268 -57.91 -14.57 -21.91
C LYS A 268 -56.98 -13.33 -21.95
N ASP A 269 -56.07 -13.12 -22.92
CA ASP A 269 -55.76 -13.77 -24.22
C ASP A 269 -54.48 -13.11 -24.82
N TYR A 270 -53.81 -13.80 -25.77
CA TYR A 270 -52.73 -13.37 -26.72
C TYR A 270 -51.38 -12.85 -26.18
N GLY A 271 -50.20 -13.16 -26.76
CA GLY A 271 -49.89 -13.80 -28.04
C GLY A 271 -48.38 -13.96 -28.25
N ILE A 272 -48.05 -14.90 -29.12
CA ILE A 272 -46.73 -15.41 -29.52
C ILE A 272 -45.94 -14.40 -30.38
N HIS A 273 -44.62 -14.33 -30.22
CA HIS A 273 -43.71 -14.13 -31.36
C HIS A 273 -42.31 -14.76 -31.14
N MET A 274 -41.98 -15.67 -32.06
CA MET A 274 -40.64 -16.25 -32.30
C MET A 274 -39.66 -15.22 -32.88
N GLY A 275 -38.36 -15.44 -32.66
CA GLY A 275 -37.28 -14.78 -33.41
C GLY A 275 -35.89 -15.34 -33.12
N SER A 276 -35.52 -16.43 -33.80
CA SER A 276 -34.19 -17.03 -33.84
C SER A 276 -33.21 -16.20 -34.69
N SER A 277 -31.92 -16.12 -34.32
CA SER A 277 -30.77 -16.10 -35.26
C SER A 277 -29.44 -16.40 -34.57
N ARG A 278 -28.74 -17.40 -35.10
CA ARG A 278 -27.33 -17.80 -34.89
C ARG A 278 -26.35 -16.72 -35.38
N SER A 279 -25.14 -16.61 -34.81
CA SER A 279 -23.90 -17.23 -35.35
C SER A 279 -22.60 -16.72 -34.69
N SER A 280 -21.80 -17.66 -34.21
CA SER A 280 -20.33 -17.84 -34.33
C SER A 280 -19.32 -16.66 -34.38
N ARG A 281 -18.28 -16.87 -33.55
CA ARG A 281 -16.82 -16.84 -33.82
C ARG A 281 -15.98 -15.65 -33.29
N SER A 282 -15.00 -16.03 -32.46
CA SER A 282 -13.60 -15.58 -32.46
C SER A 282 -13.15 -14.50 -31.46
N SER A 283 -12.20 -14.94 -30.62
CA SER A 283 -10.98 -14.26 -30.12
C SER A 283 -11.04 -13.17 -29.03
N ASN A 284 -10.31 -13.52 -27.96
CA ASN A 284 -9.36 -12.72 -27.17
C ASN A 284 -9.85 -11.76 -26.06
N ASP A 285 -9.27 -12.01 -24.89
CA ASP A 285 -8.80 -11.01 -23.92
C ASP A 285 -9.80 -9.96 -23.43
N SER A 286 -10.75 -10.36 -22.58
CA SER A 286 -11.49 -9.38 -21.76
C SER A 286 -12.03 -9.91 -20.43
N ALA A 287 -11.41 -10.93 -19.83
CA ALA A 287 -11.80 -11.43 -18.50
C ALA A 287 -11.02 -10.76 -17.33
N LYS A 288 -10.39 -9.60 -17.56
CA LYS A 288 -9.45 -8.94 -16.61
C LYS A 288 -9.89 -7.58 -16.08
N ALA A 289 -11.15 -7.18 -16.30
CA ALA A 289 -11.67 -5.87 -15.86
C ALA A 289 -12.99 -5.91 -15.07
N ASP A 290 -13.57 -7.09 -14.80
CA ASP A 290 -14.98 -7.20 -14.40
C ASP A 290 -15.30 -7.19 -12.90
N PHE A 291 -14.47 -6.57 -12.04
CA PHE A 291 -14.90 -6.38 -10.64
C PHE A 291 -14.51 -5.05 -9.98
N VAL A 292 -14.16 -4.05 -10.81
CA VAL A 292 -14.27 -2.62 -10.46
C VAL A 292 -15.43 -1.97 -11.24
N ILE A 293 -16.12 -2.76 -12.06
CA ILE A 293 -17.38 -2.42 -12.73
C ILE A 293 -18.53 -2.93 -11.84
N LEU A 294 -18.84 -2.23 -10.76
CA LEU A 294 -20.17 -2.37 -10.15
C LEU A 294 -20.80 -1.03 -9.78
N GLU A 295 -20.10 0.09 -10.01
CA GLU A 295 -20.70 1.43 -9.90
C GLU A 295 -20.43 2.36 -11.09
N LEU A 296 -19.69 1.92 -12.11
CA LEU A 296 -19.44 2.71 -13.33
C LEU A 296 -20.32 2.35 -14.53
N ASP A 297 -21.06 1.22 -14.48
CA ASP A 297 -21.86 0.73 -15.63
C ASP A 297 -23.36 1.06 -15.57
N LYS A 298 -23.82 1.79 -14.54
CA LYS A 298 -25.21 2.27 -14.47
C LYS A 298 -25.43 3.67 -15.04
N VAL A 299 -24.38 4.36 -15.50
CA VAL A 299 -24.53 5.64 -16.19
C VAL A 299 -24.34 5.40 -17.69
N ARG A 300 -25.42 4.98 -18.35
CA ARG A 300 -25.55 5.10 -19.82
C ARG A 300 -25.28 6.56 -20.18
N LEU A 301 -24.11 6.81 -20.76
CA LEU A 301 -23.80 8.03 -21.49
C LEU A 301 -24.68 8.02 -22.75
N THR A 302 -25.81 8.73 -22.73
CA THR A 302 -26.43 9.21 -23.96
C THR A 302 -25.50 10.26 -24.58
N PRO A 303 -25.08 10.11 -25.85
CA PRO A 303 -24.35 11.15 -26.54
C PRO A 303 -25.37 12.19 -27.02
N THR A 304 -25.35 13.40 -26.46
CA THR A 304 -26.00 14.54 -27.10
C THR A 304 -24.99 15.29 -27.96
N LYS A 305 -25.42 15.51 -29.21
CA LYS A 305 -24.77 16.20 -30.33
C LYS A 305 -24.21 17.56 -29.98
#